data_AF-A0A290Z0S0-F1
#
_entry.id   AF-A0A290Z0S0-F1
#
_cell.length_a   1.000
_cell.length_b   1.000
_cell.length_c   1.000
_cell.angle_alpha   90.00
_cell.angle_beta   90.00
_cell.angle_gamma   90.00
#
_symmetry.space_group_name_H-M   'P 1'
#
loop_
_entity.id
_entity.type
_entity.pdbx_description
1 polymer ?
#
loop_
_entity_poly.entity_id
_entity_poly.type
_entity_poly.pdbx_seq_one_letter_code
_entity_poly.pdbx_strand_id
1 'polypeptide(L)'
;MEPARLKLYAYLDAREHQRTYLAIMRLFTSTLLADLSAGEVAGALAGAEREGRVDHGESRIENVINRLKQLVEWGNLVQGRREVVASSIAEFQHGSVRYQVSKLAVRVQRDVDELLRVPEGAREVSRELLPAVERGLGQLGRTLSEALLTGGRGPREALAEQVTTLFLQHAELAATVRDFYAYLGQVVTRHHLAADEISGFRDLLVEYIQRVVEDVLRHTPAIAAALAGLAGARPELLRLLGASGLGERVERARGRSAEDWRELTDWFVDRPGRPSQVTALRDATARAIGSLLASVKRATSGGGLLPGRRAELLKLAAWFDGGTREQAHELYAAAFGLYGARHLSPAPEHDRDDERTPWAAGPAVDVPVSVRSRSDRSARGRTSRILDDPMTEQSLLAEARHADERRAASVAELAAAAPRLAEAELSGEALGVLCELLTLAMAQRDSAVDPGSAADPVRGLRVTVEHVAGRAAVIRSTAGTLTLHDSTLVLD
;
A
#
# COMPACT_ATOMS: atom_id res chain seq x y z
N MET A 1 -10.27 10.02 -33.54
CA MET A 1 -11.14 9.35 -32.54
C MET A 1 -10.74 9.72 -31.12
N GLU A 2 -9.48 9.54 -30.75
CA GLU A 2 -8.97 9.82 -29.39
C GLU A 2 -9.11 11.29 -28.92
N PRO A 3 -8.82 12.33 -29.74
CA PRO A 3 -8.97 13.73 -29.31
C PRO A 3 -10.43 14.13 -29.04
N ALA A 4 -11.37 13.55 -29.78
CA ALA A 4 -12.79 13.80 -29.60
C ALA A 4 -13.33 13.16 -28.32
N ARG A 5 -12.76 12.02 -27.88
CA ARG A 5 -13.11 11.40 -26.60
C ARG A 5 -12.56 12.18 -25.41
N LEU A 6 -11.37 12.77 -25.53
CA LEU A 6 -10.80 13.63 -24.48
C LEU A 6 -11.64 14.88 -24.23
N LYS A 7 -12.29 15.44 -25.27
CA LYS A 7 -13.21 16.58 -25.12
C LYS A 7 -14.40 16.32 -24.19
N LEU A 8 -14.77 15.05 -23.96
CA LEU A 8 -15.84 14.71 -23.01
C LEU A 8 -15.51 15.14 -21.57
N TYR A 9 -14.23 15.27 -21.22
CA TYR A 9 -13.80 15.75 -19.89
C TYR A 9 -13.79 17.28 -19.76
N ALA A 10 -13.99 18.04 -20.85
CA ALA A 10 -13.79 19.49 -20.88
C ALA A 10 -14.69 20.25 -19.89
N TYR A 11 -15.87 19.73 -19.57
CA TYR A 11 -16.78 20.37 -18.61
C TYR A 11 -16.27 20.31 -17.16
N LEU A 12 -15.33 19.41 -16.86
CA LEU A 12 -14.70 19.28 -15.55
C LEU A 12 -13.58 20.29 -15.33
N ASP A 13 -12.92 20.73 -16.41
CA ASP A 13 -11.80 21.69 -16.39
C ASP A 13 -12.27 23.12 -16.80
N ALA A 14 -13.58 23.31 -16.93
CA ALA A 14 -14.15 24.61 -17.24
C ALA A 14 -13.86 25.60 -16.09
N ARG A 15 -13.00 26.61 -16.36
CA ARG A 15 -12.62 27.64 -15.37
C ARG A 15 -13.81 28.40 -14.80
N GLU A 16 -14.91 28.46 -15.55
CA GLU A 16 -16.16 29.10 -15.15
C GLU A 16 -17.30 28.07 -15.18
N HIS A 17 -18.23 28.18 -14.22
CA HIS A 17 -19.48 27.41 -14.19
C HIS A 17 -19.34 25.87 -14.11
N GLN A 18 -18.18 25.37 -13.65
CA GLN A 18 -17.91 23.93 -13.45
C GLN A 18 -19.03 23.23 -12.65
N ARG A 19 -19.50 23.85 -11.57
CA ARG A 19 -20.59 23.33 -10.72
C ARG A 19 -21.91 23.20 -11.49
N THR A 20 -22.22 24.16 -12.36
CA THR A 20 -23.41 24.13 -13.21
C THR A 20 -23.33 22.98 -14.21
N TYR A 21 -22.20 22.83 -14.91
CA TYR A 21 -22.04 21.72 -15.86
C TYR A 21 -22.15 20.36 -15.18
N LEU A 22 -21.52 20.19 -14.01
CA LEU A 22 -21.62 18.97 -13.21
C LEU A 22 -23.08 18.68 -12.81
N ALA A 23 -23.82 19.70 -12.38
CA ALA A 23 -25.24 19.56 -12.02
C ALA A 23 -26.12 19.18 -13.22
N ILE A 24 -25.90 19.78 -14.39
CA ILE A 24 -26.60 19.43 -15.63
C ILE A 24 -26.28 18.00 -16.04
N MET A 25 -25.01 17.59 -16.04
CA MET A 25 -24.62 16.23 -16.40
C MET A 25 -25.25 15.20 -15.45
N ARG A 26 -25.22 15.45 -14.14
CA ARG A 26 -25.90 14.59 -13.14
C ARG A 26 -27.40 14.49 -13.36
N LEU A 27 -28.06 15.57 -13.80
CA LEU A 27 -29.48 15.56 -14.13
C LEU A 27 -29.77 14.63 -15.32
N PHE A 28 -28.93 14.67 -16.37
CA PHE A 28 -29.11 13.78 -17.52
C PHE A 28 -28.73 12.31 -17.23
N THR A 29 -27.86 12.04 -16.27
CA THR A 29 -27.44 10.66 -15.95
C THR A 29 -28.21 10.02 -14.81
N SER A 30 -28.99 10.78 -14.03
CA SER A 30 -29.81 10.25 -12.94
C SER A 30 -31.14 9.63 -13.39
N THR A 31 -31.59 9.93 -14.62
CA THR A 31 -32.88 9.48 -15.16
C THR A 31 -32.67 8.53 -16.34
N LEU A 32 -33.37 7.39 -16.33
CA LEU A 32 -33.37 6.44 -17.44
C LEU A 32 -33.97 7.11 -18.69
N LEU A 33 -33.21 7.13 -19.79
CA LEU A 33 -33.60 7.78 -21.06
C LEU A 33 -33.92 9.27 -20.91
N ALA A 34 -33.11 10.00 -20.16
CA ALA A 34 -33.25 11.45 -20.01
C ALA A 34 -33.24 12.15 -21.38
N ASP A 35 -34.39 12.70 -21.74
CA ASP A 35 -34.62 13.55 -22.89
C ASP A 35 -35.24 14.83 -22.33
N LEU A 36 -34.48 15.93 -22.26
CA LEU A 36 -34.89 17.14 -21.53
C LEU A 36 -34.78 18.39 -22.42
N SER A 37 -35.72 19.32 -22.26
CA SER A 37 -35.67 20.67 -22.81
C SER A 37 -34.88 21.62 -21.90
N ALA A 38 -34.48 22.78 -22.43
CA ALA A 38 -33.81 23.80 -21.64
C ALA A 38 -34.65 24.31 -20.45
N GLY A 39 -35.98 24.37 -20.60
CA GLY A 39 -36.89 24.77 -19.53
C GLY A 39 -36.94 23.76 -18.37
N GLU A 40 -36.95 22.47 -18.68
CA GLU A 40 -36.90 21.40 -17.66
C GLU A 40 -35.57 21.43 -16.89
N VAL A 41 -34.45 21.65 -17.60
CA VAL A 41 -33.13 21.79 -16.97
C VAL A 41 -33.05 23.04 -16.10
N ALA A 42 -33.59 24.18 -16.56
CA ALA A 42 -33.67 25.41 -15.79
C ALA A 42 -34.47 25.24 -14.49
N GLY A 43 -35.64 24.59 -14.57
CA GLY A 43 -36.46 24.27 -13.40
C GLY A 43 -35.73 23.39 -12.38
N ALA A 44 -34.99 22.38 -12.83
CA ALA A 44 -34.18 21.54 -11.95
C ALA A 44 -33.01 22.30 -11.31
N LEU A 45 -32.33 23.17 -12.07
CA LEU A 45 -31.23 23.99 -11.57
C LEU A 45 -31.70 25.05 -10.56
N ALA A 46 -32.92 25.56 -10.66
CA ALA A 46 -33.46 26.50 -9.68
C ALA A 46 -33.55 25.90 -8.26
N GLY A 47 -33.70 24.57 -8.14
CA GLY A 47 -33.56 23.88 -6.86
C GLY A 47 -32.11 23.89 -6.36
N ALA A 48 -31.16 23.52 -7.22
CA ALA A 48 -29.74 23.51 -6.90
C ALA A 48 -29.18 24.91 -6.54
N GLU A 49 -29.69 25.96 -7.19
CA GLU A 49 -29.30 27.35 -6.95
C GLU A 49 -29.77 27.83 -5.57
N ARG A 50 -31.01 27.51 -5.17
CA ARG A 50 -31.53 27.83 -3.83
C ARG A 50 -30.74 27.14 -2.71
N GLU A 51 -30.18 25.98 -2.99
CA GLU A 51 -29.33 25.23 -2.07
C GLU A 51 -27.85 25.64 -2.12
N GLY A 52 -27.48 26.63 -2.94
CA GLY A 52 -26.11 27.12 -3.07
C GLY A 52 -25.16 26.13 -3.77
N ARG A 53 -25.70 25.11 -4.46
CA ARG A 53 -24.90 24.11 -5.18
C ARG A 53 -24.39 24.61 -6.53
N VAL A 54 -25.04 25.61 -7.11
CA VAL A 54 -24.64 26.32 -8.33
C VAL A 54 -24.72 27.83 -8.11
N ASP A 55 -24.04 28.60 -8.95
CA ASP A 55 -23.95 30.06 -8.81
C ASP A 55 -25.29 30.75 -9.10
N HIS A 56 -25.49 31.92 -8.50
CA HIS A 56 -26.72 32.68 -8.66
C HIS A 56 -26.91 33.16 -10.12
N GLY A 57 -28.10 32.96 -10.67
CA GLY A 57 -28.47 33.28 -12.05
C GLY A 57 -28.23 32.14 -13.04
N GLU A 58 -27.64 31.02 -12.64
CA GLU A 58 -27.37 29.89 -13.54
C GLU A 58 -28.64 29.09 -13.90
N SER A 59 -29.73 29.21 -13.14
CA SER A 59 -31.03 28.63 -13.51
C SER A 59 -31.79 29.44 -14.58
N ARG A 60 -31.32 30.64 -14.97
CA ARG A 60 -31.94 31.45 -16.03
C ARG A 60 -31.87 30.72 -17.37
N ILE A 61 -32.97 30.72 -18.11
CA ILE A 61 -33.12 29.90 -19.31
C ILE A 61 -32.07 30.23 -20.38
N GLU A 62 -31.67 31.49 -20.52
CA GLU A 62 -30.64 31.91 -21.48
C GLU A 62 -29.26 31.32 -21.14
N ASN A 63 -28.92 31.30 -19.85
CA ASN A 63 -27.68 30.72 -19.36
C ASN A 63 -27.68 29.21 -19.55
N VAL A 64 -28.77 28.54 -19.19
CA VAL A 64 -28.94 27.09 -19.40
C VAL A 64 -28.79 26.71 -20.87
N ILE A 65 -29.41 27.47 -21.80
CA ILE A 65 -29.25 27.24 -23.24
C ILE A 65 -27.78 27.33 -23.66
N ASN A 66 -27.03 28.31 -23.15
CA ASN A 66 -25.60 28.43 -23.45
C ASN A 66 -24.81 27.23 -22.90
N ARG A 67 -25.09 26.76 -21.68
CA ARG A 67 -24.43 25.58 -21.10
C ARG A 67 -24.74 24.31 -21.90
N LEU A 68 -26.00 24.11 -22.30
CA LEU A 68 -26.42 22.94 -23.09
C LEU A 68 -25.74 22.92 -24.47
N LYS A 69 -25.64 24.08 -25.14
CA LYS A 69 -24.89 24.21 -26.41
C LYS A 69 -23.42 23.84 -26.24
N GLN A 70 -22.78 24.30 -25.17
CA GLN A 70 -21.38 23.97 -24.90
C GLN A 70 -21.18 22.48 -24.65
N LEU A 71 -22.10 21.85 -23.89
CA LEU A 71 -22.08 20.40 -23.66
C LEU A 71 -22.31 19.60 -24.94
N VAL A 72 -23.09 20.12 -25.90
CA VAL A 72 -23.22 19.52 -27.24
C VAL A 72 -21.91 19.65 -28.02
N GLU A 73 -21.26 20.82 -28.00
CA GLU A 73 -19.98 21.05 -28.69
C GLU A 73 -18.87 20.11 -28.19
N TRP A 74 -18.84 19.85 -26.88
CA TRP A 74 -17.92 18.89 -26.27
C TRP A 74 -18.29 17.42 -26.52
N GLY A 75 -19.46 17.14 -27.10
CA GLY A 75 -19.95 15.79 -27.40
C GLY A 75 -20.61 15.08 -26.22
N ASN A 76 -20.88 15.81 -25.12
CA ASN A 76 -21.53 15.27 -23.94
C ASN A 76 -23.03 15.06 -24.14
N LEU A 77 -23.67 16.01 -24.85
CA LEU A 77 -25.09 15.95 -25.20
C LEU A 77 -25.27 15.81 -26.72
N VAL A 78 -26.37 15.18 -27.11
CA VAL A 78 -26.85 15.08 -28.48
C VAL A 78 -28.16 15.85 -28.55
N GLN A 79 -28.27 16.69 -29.58
CA GLN A 79 -29.48 17.44 -29.85
C GLN A 79 -30.46 16.59 -30.66
N GLY A 80 -31.65 16.33 -30.10
CA GLY A 80 -32.78 15.73 -30.78
C GLY A 80 -33.85 16.78 -31.10
N ARG A 81 -34.55 16.62 -32.21
CA ARG A 81 -35.79 17.36 -32.50
C ARG A 81 -36.95 16.39 -32.46
N ARG A 82 -37.97 16.70 -31.67
CA ARG A 82 -39.26 16.01 -31.76
C ARG A 82 -40.20 16.91 -32.54
N GLU A 83 -40.87 16.37 -33.56
CA GLU A 83 -41.99 17.08 -34.19
C GLU A 83 -43.12 17.14 -33.16
N VAL A 84 -43.26 18.28 -32.50
CA VAL A 84 -44.38 18.56 -31.59
C VAL A 84 -45.26 19.60 -32.26
N VAL A 85 -46.57 19.34 -32.30
CA VAL A 85 -47.57 20.35 -32.66
C VAL A 85 -47.61 21.37 -31.52
N ALA A 86 -46.83 22.44 -31.64
CA ALA A 86 -46.69 23.45 -30.60
C ALA A 86 -47.96 24.29 -30.45
N SER A 87 -48.36 24.60 -29.21
CA SER A 87 -49.57 25.39 -28.92
C SER A 87 -49.30 26.90 -28.92
N SER A 88 -48.03 27.31 -28.96
CA SER A 88 -47.61 28.72 -29.02
C SER A 88 -46.26 28.93 -29.73
N ILE A 89 -45.98 30.16 -30.18
CA ILE A 89 -44.72 30.55 -30.84
C ILE A 89 -43.51 30.40 -29.91
N ALA A 90 -43.66 30.72 -28.62
CA ALA A 90 -42.59 30.58 -27.63
C ALA A 90 -42.23 29.10 -27.36
N GLU A 91 -43.25 28.23 -27.30
CA GLU A 91 -43.10 26.78 -27.17
C GLU A 91 -42.49 26.14 -28.43
N PHE A 92 -42.86 26.64 -29.62
CA PHE A 92 -42.25 26.23 -30.88
C PHE A 92 -40.75 26.58 -30.95
N GLN A 93 -40.38 27.78 -30.49
CA GLN A 93 -38.99 28.28 -30.56
C GLN A 93 -38.05 27.66 -29.52
N HIS A 94 -38.53 27.35 -28.30
CA HIS A 94 -37.67 26.87 -27.19
C HIS A 94 -37.97 25.44 -26.71
N GLY A 95 -39.17 24.90 -26.99
CA GLY A 95 -39.59 23.55 -26.57
C GLY A 95 -39.34 22.45 -27.61
N SER A 96 -38.98 22.80 -28.85
CA SER A 96 -38.74 21.84 -29.93
C SER A 96 -37.37 21.15 -29.88
N VAL A 97 -36.41 21.76 -29.16
CA VAL A 97 -35.06 21.24 -29.00
C VAL A 97 -34.95 20.47 -27.70
N ARG A 98 -34.73 19.16 -27.80
CA ARG A 98 -34.46 18.30 -26.65
C ARG A 98 -33.03 17.79 -26.70
N TYR A 99 -32.48 17.54 -25.53
CA TYR A 99 -31.12 17.08 -25.36
C TYR A 99 -31.14 15.71 -24.73
N GLN A 100 -30.24 14.84 -25.20
CA GLN A 100 -29.99 13.53 -24.63
C GLN A 100 -28.51 13.39 -24.34
N VAL A 101 -28.16 12.67 -23.28
CA VAL A 101 -26.76 12.39 -22.98
C VAL A 101 -26.19 11.35 -23.95
N SER A 102 -24.98 11.56 -24.43
CA SER A 102 -24.30 10.60 -25.31
C SER A 102 -23.85 9.37 -24.51
N LYS A 103 -23.82 8.17 -25.14
CA LYS A 103 -23.41 6.91 -24.47
C LYS A 103 -22.08 7.03 -23.73
N LEU A 104 -21.10 7.69 -24.35
CA LEU A 104 -19.77 7.85 -23.76
C LEU A 104 -19.77 8.86 -22.61
N ALA A 105 -20.58 9.93 -22.69
CA ALA A 105 -20.69 10.91 -21.63
C ALA A 105 -21.37 10.36 -20.37
N VAL A 106 -22.31 9.41 -20.52
CA VAL A 106 -22.85 8.65 -19.36
C VAL A 106 -21.73 7.92 -18.62
N ARG A 107 -20.81 7.27 -19.35
CA ARG A 107 -19.68 6.56 -18.76
C ARG A 107 -18.71 7.53 -18.07
N VAL A 108 -18.36 8.64 -18.73
CA VAL A 108 -17.50 9.68 -18.14
C VAL A 108 -18.10 10.24 -16.84
N GLN A 109 -19.38 10.62 -16.86
CA GLN A 109 -20.03 11.18 -15.67
C GLN A 109 -20.10 10.17 -14.52
N ARG A 110 -20.31 8.87 -14.80
CA ARG A 110 -20.26 7.82 -13.78
C ARG A 110 -18.88 7.74 -13.13
N ASP A 111 -17.82 7.73 -13.93
CA ASP A 111 -16.45 7.63 -13.44
C ASP A 111 -16.05 8.89 -12.63
N VAL A 112 -16.53 10.08 -13.03
CA VAL A 112 -16.37 11.33 -12.27
C VAL A 112 -17.08 11.26 -10.92
N ASP A 113 -18.32 10.80 -10.90
CA ASP A 113 -19.11 10.68 -9.67
C ASP A 113 -18.57 9.59 -8.73
N GLU A 114 -17.91 8.57 -9.27
CA GLU A 114 -17.15 7.59 -8.50
C GLU A 114 -15.93 8.25 -7.86
N LEU A 115 -15.11 8.94 -8.66
CA LEU A 115 -13.91 9.65 -8.19
C LEU A 115 -14.23 10.67 -7.08
N LEU A 116 -15.26 11.49 -7.26
CA LEU A 116 -15.65 12.53 -6.30
C LEU A 116 -16.21 11.97 -4.98
N ARG A 117 -16.50 10.67 -4.91
CA ARG A 117 -16.93 9.98 -3.68
C ARG A 117 -15.81 9.22 -3.00
N VAL A 118 -14.65 9.05 -3.64
CA VAL A 118 -13.52 8.34 -3.04
C VAL A 118 -13.03 9.11 -1.82
N PRO A 119 -13.07 8.51 -0.61
CA PRO A 119 -12.49 9.14 0.57
C PRO A 119 -10.98 9.37 0.39
N GLU A 120 -10.44 10.44 0.96
CA GLU A 120 -8.99 10.70 0.93
C GLU A 120 -8.17 9.68 1.77
N GLY A 121 -8.84 8.89 2.61
CA GLY A 121 -8.25 7.84 3.44
C GLY A 121 -8.09 6.49 2.74
N ALA A 122 -7.46 5.54 3.43
CA ALA A 122 -7.32 4.16 2.94
C ALA A 122 -8.70 3.53 2.71
N ARG A 123 -8.93 3.00 1.50
CA ARG A 123 -10.09 2.14 1.22
C ARG A 123 -9.87 0.77 1.89
N GLU A 124 -10.89 0.27 2.56
CA GLU A 124 -10.89 -1.10 3.08
C GLU A 124 -10.97 -2.08 1.90
N VAL A 125 -9.95 -2.93 1.73
CA VAL A 125 -10.02 -4.19 0.98
C VAL A 125 -11.05 -5.11 1.64
N SER A 126 -12.11 -5.41 0.88
CA SER A 126 -13.19 -6.29 1.31
C SER A 126 -12.68 -7.72 1.48
N ARG A 127 -12.69 -8.19 2.73
CA ARG A 127 -12.12 -9.48 3.14
C ARG A 127 -12.90 -10.67 2.60
N GLU A 128 -14.17 -10.45 2.31
CA GLU A 128 -15.12 -11.48 1.89
C GLU A 128 -14.93 -11.87 0.43
N LEU A 129 -14.22 -11.05 -0.36
CA LEU A 129 -14.11 -11.23 -1.81
C LEU A 129 -13.17 -12.36 -2.20
N LEU A 130 -12.02 -12.54 -1.53
CA LEU A 130 -11.12 -13.66 -1.81
C LEU A 130 -11.79 -15.02 -1.55
N PRO A 131 -12.40 -15.28 -0.36
CA PRO A 131 -13.19 -16.47 -0.13
C PRO A 131 -14.36 -16.63 -1.12
N ALA A 132 -15.01 -15.52 -1.51
CA ALA A 132 -16.11 -15.57 -2.47
C ALA A 132 -15.64 -15.98 -3.87
N VAL A 133 -14.50 -15.45 -4.34
CA VAL A 133 -13.87 -15.82 -5.62
C VAL A 133 -13.49 -17.30 -5.61
N GLU A 134 -12.89 -17.79 -4.52
CA GLU A 134 -12.55 -19.22 -4.37
C GLU A 134 -13.80 -20.11 -4.46
N ARG A 135 -14.84 -19.82 -3.66
CA ARG A 135 -16.11 -20.57 -3.70
C ARG A 135 -16.77 -20.49 -5.08
N GLY A 136 -16.74 -19.32 -5.71
CA GLY A 136 -17.30 -19.08 -7.04
C GLY A 136 -16.62 -19.93 -8.10
N LEU A 137 -15.29 -20.01 -8.08
CA LEU A 137 -14.53 -20.88 -9.00
C LEU A 137 -14.82 -22.37 -8.77
N GLY A 138 -14.89 -22.81 -7.50
CA GLY A 138 -15.24 -24.19 -7.17
C GLY A 138 -16.66 -24.57 -7.61
N GLN A 139 -17.63 -23.68 -7.44
CA GLN A 139 -19.01 -23.89 -7.90
C GLN A 139 -19.10 -23.87 -9.43
N LEU A 140 -18.34 -23.00 -10.09
CA LEU A 140 -18.26 -22.92 -11.55
C LEU A 140 -17.75 -24.24 -12.15
N GLY A 141 -16.69 -24.83 -11.59
CA GLY A 141 -16.17 -26.11 -12.06
C GLY A 141 -17.20 -27.25 -11.99
N ARG A 142 -17.98 -27.31 -10.91
CA ARG A 142 -19.06 -28.30 -10.74
C ARG A 142 -20.18 -28.10 -11.76
N THR A 143 -20.68 -26.87 -11.86
CA THR A 143 -21.76 -26.51 -12.79
C THR A 143 -21.34 -26.73 -14.25
N LEU A 144 -20.07 -26.46 -14.59
CA LEU A 144 -19.54 -26.71 -15.92
C LEU A 144 -19.55 -28.22 -16.23
N SER A 145 -19.07 -29.03 -15.29
CA SER A 145 -19.07 -30.49 -15.45
C SER A 145 -20.50 -31.04 -15.67
N GLU A 146 -21.48 -30.57 -14.90
CA GLU A 146 -22.89 -30.92 -15.06
C GLU A 146 -23.48 -30.47 -16.41
N ALA A 147 -23.13 -29.26 -16.85
CA ALA A 147 -23.58 -28.72 -18.14
C ALA A 147 -23.03 -29.52 -19.33
N LEU A 148 -21.80 -30.02 -19.23
CA LEU A 148 -21.18 -30.88 -20.25
C LEU A 148 -21.86 -32.25 -20.36
N LEU A 149 -22.30 -32.80 -19.23
CA LEU A 149 -22.95 -34.12 -19.18
C LEU A 149 -24.42 -34.06 -19.65
N THR A 150 -25.16 -33.02 -19.27
CA THR A 150 -26.61 -32.94 -19.48
C THR A 150 -27.02 -32.15 -20.71
N GLY A 151 -26.20 -31.19 -21.16
CA GLY A 151 -26.48 -30.36 -22.34
C GLY A 151 -27.69 -29.42 -22.24
N GLY A 152 -28.36 -29.34 -21.09
CA GLY A 152 -29.61 -28.59 -20.88
C GLY A 152 -29.45 -27.06 -20.85
N ARG A 153 -30.57 -26.34 -21.02
CA ARG A 153 -30.61 -24.85 -20.92
C ARG A 153 -30.35 -24.33 -19.50
N GLY A 154 -30.92 -24.98 -18.48
CA GLY A 154 -30.78 -24.57 -17.07
C GLY A 154 -29.31 -24.45 -16.60
N PRO A 155 -28.46 -25.49 -16.79
CA PRO A 155 -27.04 -25.41 -16.45
C PRO A 155 -26.28 -24.29 -17.17
N ARG A 156 -26.68 -23.92 -18.40
CA ARG A 156 -26.05 -22.82 -19.15
C ARG A 156 -26.38 -21.45 -18.59
N GLU A 157 -27.62 -21.25 -18.15
CA GLU A 157 -28.04 -20.00 -17.48
C GLU A 157 -27.32 -19.83 -16.14
N ALA A 158 -27.24 -20.91 -15.34
CA ALA A 158 -26.49 -20.92 -14.09
C ALA A 158 -24.99 -20.62 -14.31
N LEU A 159 -24.36 -21.17 -15.36
CA LEU A 159 -22.99 -20.83 -15.74
C LEU A 159 -22.83 -19.35 -16.08
N ALA A 160 -23.76 -18.79 -16.85
CA ALA A 160 -23.71 -17.39 -17.23
C ALA A 160 -23.82 -16.45 -16.02
N GLU A 161 -24.68 -16.78 -15.06
CA GLU A 161 -24.82 -16.07 -13.79
C GLU A 161 -23.54 -16.16 -12.95
N GLN A 162 -23.04 -17.38 -12.71
CA GLN A 162 -21.83 -17.61 -11.92
C GLN A 162 -20.60 -16.90 -12.48
N VAL A 163 -20.40 -16.93 -13.79
CA VAL A 163 -19.29 -16.20 -14.44
C VAL A 163 -19.46 -14.69 -14.26
N THR A 164 -20.68 -14.17 -14.39
CA THR A 164 -20.92 -12.73 -14.19
C THR A 164 -20.60 -12.32 -12.76
N THR A 165 -21.09 -13.08 -11.77
CA THR A 165 -20.82 -12.85 -10.35
C THR A 165 -19.34 -12.92 -10.02
N LEU A 166 -18.64 -13.95 -10.51
CA LEU A 166 -17.19 -14.12 -10.31
C LEU A 166 -16.40 -12.91 -10.82
N PHE A 167 -16.70 -12.44 -12.04
CA PHE A 167 -15.96 -11.32 -12.64
C PHE A 167 -16.29 -9.97 -11.97
N LEU A 168 -17.51 -9.79 -11.43
CA LEU A 168 -17.85 -8.63 -10.62
C LEU A 168 -17.08 -8.64 -9.28
N GLN A 169 -17.06 -9.78 -8.59
CA GLN A 169 -16.31 -9.95 -7.34
C GLN A 169 -14.81 -9.74 -7.54
N HIS A 170 -14.24 -10.30 -8.60
CA HIS A 170 -12.84 -10.08 -8.95
C HIS A 170 -12.53 -8.62 -9.29
N ALA A 171 -13.41 -7.95 -10.05
CA ALA A 171 -13.20 -6.54 -10.39
C ALA A 171 -13.17 -5.64 -9.15
N GLU A 172 -14.09 -5.87 -8.20
CA GLU A 172 -14.13 -5.16 -6.92
C GLU A 172 -12.89 -5.45 -6.06
N LEU A 173 -12.47 -6.72 -6.00
CA LEU A 173 -11.24 -7.10 -5.31
C LEU A 173 -10.03 -6.39 -5.92
N ALA A 174 -9.87 -6.44 -7.23
CA ALA A 174 -8.74 -5.80 -7.91
C ALA A 174 -8.75 -4.27 -7.74
N ALA A 175 -9.92 -3.63 -7.69
CA ALA A 175 -10.03 -2.19 -7.43
C ALA A 175 -9.63 -1.84 -6.00
N THR A 176 -10.28 -2.45 -4.99
CA THR A 176 -10.02 -2.20 -3.58
C THR A 176 -8.56 -2.46 -3.19
N VAL A 177 -8.00 -3.55 -3.69
CA VAL A 177 -6.59 -3.91 -3.52
C VAL A 177 -5.69 -2.82 -4.13
N ARG A 178 -5.89 -2.43 -5.40
CA ARG A 178 -5.06 -1.38 -6.02
C ARG A 178 -5.12 -0.05 -5.28
N ASP A 179 -6.30 0.36 -4.83
CA ASP A 179 -6.49 1.59 -4.07
C ASP A 179 -5.72 1.56 -2.74
N PHE A 180 -5.82 0.46 -2.00
CA PHE A 180 -5.09 0.26 -0.75
C PHE A 180 -3.57 0.38 -0.93
N TYR A 181 -3.02 -0.24 -1.98
CA TYR A 181 -1.58 -0.20 -2.23
C TYR A 181 -1.10 1.11 -2.81
N ALA A 182 -1.93 1.81 -3.60
CA ALA A 182 -1.63 3.17 -4.03
C ALA A 182 -1.51 4.10 -2.81
N TYR A 183 -2.44 3.99 -1.85
CA TYR A 183 -2.38 4.73 -0.58
C TYR A 183 -1.14 4.37 0.24
N LEU A 184 -0.86 3.06 0.42
CA LEU A 184 0.33 2.59 1.14
C LEU A 184 1.62 3.13 0.51
N GLY A 185 1.73 3.11 -0.82
CA GLY A 185 2.89 3.65 -1.55
C GLY A 185 3.08 5.16 -1.31
N GLN A 186 2.00 5.95 -1.30
CA GLN A 186 2.07 7.37 -0.97
C GLN A 186 2.54 7.62 0.47
N VAL A 187 2.09 6.82 1.43
CA VAL A 187 2.51 6.94 2.84
C VAL A 187 3.98 6.59 3.02
N VAL A 188 4.46 5.51 2.38
CA VAL A 188 5.85 5.03 2.51
C VAL A 188 6.85 5.99 1.88
N THR A 189 6.49 6.62 0.76
CA THR A 189 7.35 7.59 0.06
C THR A 189 7.43 8.94 0.78
N ARG A 190 6.49 9.25 1.68
CA ARG A 190 6.58 10.45 2.52
C ARG A 190 7.61 10.25 3.62
N HIS A 191 8.76 10.90 3.46
CA HIS A 191 9.84 10.89 4.46
C HIS A 191 9.49 11.59 5.79
N HIS A 192 8.34 12.29 5.88
CA HIS A 192 7.92 13.07 7.05
C HIS A 192 6.42 12.86 7.32
N LEU A 193 6.07 11.79 8.04
CA LEU A 193 4.71 11.61 8.55
C LEU A 193 4.54 12.44 9.83
N ALA A 194 3.42 13.16 9.95
CA ALA A 194 3.08 13.86 11.19
C ALA A 194 2.69 12.87 12.30
N ALA A 195 2.77 13.28 13.57
CA ALA A 195 2.59 12.36 14.71
C ALA A 195 1.17 11.76 14.79
N ASP A 196 0.16 12.51 14.36
CA ASP A 196 -1.24 12.10 14.23
C ASP A 196 -1.44 11.13 13.05
N GLU A 197 -0.78 11.36 11.92
CA GLU A 197 -0.78 10.43 10.77
C GLU A 197 -0.11 9.10 11.12
N ILE A 198 0.99 9.13 11.89
CA ILE A 198 1.68 7.93 12.39
C ILE A 198 0.76 7.10 13.29
N SER A 199 -0.04 7.73 14.15
CA SER A 199 -0.95 7.01 15.05
C SER A 199 -2.11 6.36 14.30
N GLY A 200 -2.82 7.10 13.43
CA GLY A 200 -3.92 6.52 12.64
C GLY A 200 -3.43 5.42 11.69
N PHE A 201 -2.20 5.55 11.18
CA PHE A 201 -1.58 4.54 10.35
C PHE A 201 -1.07 3.33 11.12
N ARG A 202 -0.65 3.48 12.39
CA ARG A 202 -0.28 2.36 13.27
C ARG A 202 -1.45 1.41 13.48
N ASP A 203 -2.63 1.95 13.76
CA ASP A 203 -3.84 1.16 13.98
C ASP A 203 -4.26 0.43 12.71
N LEU A 204 -4.18 1.10 11.55
CA LEU A 204 -4.35 0.47 10.24
C LEU A 204 -3.29 -0.63 10.00
N LEU A 205 -2.00 -0.37 10.23
CA LEU A 205 -0.92 -1.33 9.97
C LEU A 205 -1.08 -2.63 10.76
N VAL A 206 -1.28 -2.52 12.06
CA VAL A 206 -1.24 -3.66 12.98
C VAL A 206 -2.44 -4.57 12.77
N GLU A 207 -3.64 -3.99 12.61
CA GLU A 207 -4.86 -4.78 12.52
C GLU A 207 -5.19 -5.23 11.09
N TYR A 208 -4.74 -4.48 10.10
CA TYR A 208 -5.18 -4.66 8.72
C TYR A 208 -4.19 -5.44 7.86
N ILE A 209 -2.90 -5.10 7.91
CA ILE A 209 -1.92 -5.69 7.00
C ILE A 209 -1.62 -7.14 7.36
N GLN A 210 -1.54 -7.48 8.64
CA GLN A 210 -1.33 -8.87 9.07
C GLN A 210 -2.48 -9.77 8.60
N ARG A 211 -3.73 -9.31 8.73
CA ARG A 211 -4.92 -10.09 8.36
C ARG A 211 -5.12 -10.21 6.85
N VAL A 212 -4.90 -9.13 6.09
CA VAL A 212 -4.97 -9.17 4.62
C VAL A 212 -3.91 -10.10 4.03
N VAL A 213 -2.68 -10.06 4.56
CA VAL A 213 -1.61 -10.97 4.12
C VAL A 213 -1.97 -12.43 4.43
N GLU A 214 -2.55 -12.70 5.59
CA GLU A 214 -3.02 -14.05 5.95
C GLU A 214 -4.11 -14.56 5.00
N ASP A 215 -5.16 -13.77 4.74
CA ASP A 215 -6.25 -14.14 3.84
C ASP A 215 -5.75 -14.37 2.41
N VAL A 216 -4.84 -13.52 1.94
CA VAL A 216 -4.18 -13.68 0.64
C VAL A 216 -3.41 -15.00 0.59
N LEU A 217 -2.59 -15.32 1.60
CA LEU A 217 -1.82 -16.57 1.65
C LEU A 217 -2.72 -17.81 1.73
N ARG A 218 -3.86 -17.69 2.42
CA ARG A 218 -4.83 -18.78 2.61
C ARG A 218 -5.57 -19.12 1.32
N HIS A 219 -6.09 -18.11 0.61
CA HIS A 219 -7.02 -18.31 -0.51
C HIS A 219 -6.36 -18.38 -1.89
N THR A 220 -5.22 -17.69 -2.09
CA THR A 220 -4.54 -17.64 -3.40
C THR A 220 -4.16 -19.02 -3.95
N PRO A 221 -3.59 -19.97 -3.17
CA PRO A 221 -3.25 -21.30 -3.67
C PRO A 221 -4.46 -22.09 -4.18
N ALA A 222 -5.59 -22.03 -3.46
CA ALA A 222 -6.83 -22.70 -3.85
C ALA A 222 -7.42 -22.10 -5.12
N ILE A 223 -7.43 -20.77 -5.23
CA ILE A 223 -7.86 -20.04 -6.43
C ILE A 223 -6.98 -20.41 -7.62
N ALA A 224 -5.66 -20.41 -7.45
CA ALA A 224 -4.70 -20.77 -8.50
C ALA A 224 -4.92 -22.21 -9.00
N ALA A 225 -5.12 -23.16 -8.08
CA ALA A 225 -5.42 -24.55 -8.42
C ALA A 225 -6.75 -24.68 -9.19
N ALA A 226 -7.80 -23.99 -8.77
CA ALA A 226 -9.08 -23.98 -9.45
C ALA A 226 -8.99 -23.39 -10.87
N LEU A 227 -8.27 -22.28 -11.04
CA LEU A 227 -8.02 -21.66 -12.34
C LEU A 227 -7.19 -22.56 -13.26
N ALA A 228 -6.18 -23.26 -12.72
CA ALA A 228 -5.38 -24.23 -13.46
C ALA A 228 -6.23 -25.44 -13.90
N GLY A 229 -7.06 -25.98 -13.01
CA GLY A 229 -7.99 -27.08 -13.33
C GLY A 229 -9.00 -26.71 -14.41
N LEU A 230 -9.48 -25.47 -14.42
CA LEU A 230 -10.40 -24.97 -15.46
C LEU A 230 -9.73 -24.79 -16.82
N ALA A 231 -8.40 -24.70 -16.92
CA ALA A 231 -7.68 -24.34 -18.14
C ALA A 231 -8.07 -25.18 -19.37
N GLY A 232 -8.16 -26.50 -19.21
CA GLY A 232 -8.56 -27.40 -20.29
C GLY A 232 -10.02 -27.25 -20.73
N ALA A 233 -10.91 -26.88 -19.81
CA ALA A 233 -12.35 -26.74 -20.07
C ALA A 233 -12.77 -25.32 -20.49
N ARG A 234 -11.86 -24.34 -20.47
CA ARG A 234 -12.14 -22.93 -20.84
C ARG A 234 -12.72 -22.75 -22.24
N PRO A 235 -12.21 -23.39 -23.31
CA PRO A 235 -12.77 -23.20 -24.66
C PRO A 235 -14.24 -23.60 -24.71
N GLU A 236 -14.59 -24.67 -24.01
CA GLU A 236 -15.94 -25.19 -23.96
C GLU A 236 -16.86 -24.34 -23.08
N LEU A 237 -16.36 -23.86 -21.93
CA LEU A 237 -17.05 -22.84 -21.13
C LEU A 237 -17.40 -21.61 -21.98
N LEU A 238 -16.44 -21.08 -22.74
CA LEU A 238 -16.66 -19.93 -23.62
C LEU A 238 -17.65 -20.25 -24.75
N ARG A 239 -17.62 -21.45 -25.30
CA ARG A 239 -18.59 -21.91 -26.30
C ARG A 239 -20.02 -21.92 -25.74
N LEU A 240 -20.20 -22.45 -24.52
CA LEU A 240 -21.50 -22.47 -23.84
C LEU A 240 -22.00 -21.06 -23.52
N LEU A 241 -21.11 -20.14 -23.15
CA LEU A 241 -21.44 -18.75 -22.83
C LEU A 241 -21.61 -17.84 -24.05
N GLY A 242 -21.05 -18.22 -25.20
CA GLY A 242 -21.03 -17.45 -26.45
C GLY A 242 -22.24 -17.65 -27.36
N ALA A 243 -23.17 -18.54 -26.99
CA ALA A 243 -24.35 -18.87 -27.79
C ALA A 243 -25.44 -17.78 -27.84
N SER A 244 -25.17 -16.56 -27.37
CA SER A 244 -26.19 -15.52 -27.17
C SER A 244 -26.67 -14.81 -28.45
N GLY A 245 -26.14 -15.11 -29.64
CA GLY A 245 -26.63 -14.58 -30.92
C GLY A 245 -26.53 -13.06 -31.11
N LEU A 246 -26.02 -12.34 -30.11
CA LEU A 246 -25.77 -10.90 -30.17
C LEU A 246 -24.48 -10.66 -30.98
N GLY A 247 -24.61 -9.98 -32.11
CA GLY A 247 -23.50 -9.73 -33.06
C GLY A 247 -22.33 -8.92 -32.47
N GLU A 248 -21.25 -8.78 -33.25
CA GLU A 248 -19.97 -8.15 -32.83
C GLU A 248 -20.07 -6.69 -32.35
N ARG A 249 -21.21 -6.03 -32.55
CA ARG A 249 -21.44 -4.63 -32.15
C ARG A 249 -21.85 -4.45 -30.68
N VAL A 250 -22.04 -5.54 -29.92
CA VAL A 250 -22.42 -5.50 -28.51
C VAL A 250 -21.19 -5.73 -27.63
N GLU A 251 -20.93 -4.79 -26.72
CA GLU A 251 -19.93 -4.94 -25.67
C GLU A 251 -20.36 -6.10 -24.75
N ARG A 252 -19.58 -7.18 -24.73
CA ARG A 252 -19.90 -8.36 -23.93
C ARG A 252 -19.52 -8.11 -22.48
N ALA A 253 -20.28 -8.71 -21.57
CA ALA A 253 -19.90 -8.76 -20.15
C ALA A 253 -18.53 -9.43 -19.99
N ARG A 254 -17.80 -9.08 -18.92
CA ARG A 254 -16.52 -9.73 -18.57
C ARG A 254 -16.70 -11.23 -18.32
N GLY A 255 -15.64 -11.99 -18.58
CA GLY A 255 -15.62 -13.44 -18.48
C GLY A 255 -16.13 -14.19 -19.72
N ARG A 256 -16.36 -13.46 -20.82
CA ARG A 256 -16.89 -14.00 -22.08
C ARG A 256 -15.83 -14.07 -23.19
N SER A 257 -14.59 -13.69 -22.89
CA SER A 257 -13.44 -13.81 -23.78
C SER A 257 -12.30 -14.58 -23.13
N ALA A 258 -11.44 -15.20 -23.94
CA ALA A 258 -10.23 -15.86 -23.44
C ALA A 258 -9.23 -14.87 -22.81
N GLU A 259 -9.33 -13.58 -23.16
CA GLU A 259 -8.53 -12.52 -22.57
C GLU A 259 -8.94 -12.23 -21.13
N ASP A 260 -10.25 -12.15 -20.84
CA ASP A 260 -10.77 -11.95 -19.48
C ASP A 260 -10.25 -13.02 -18.52
N TRP A 261 -10.29 -14.30 -18.94
CA TRP A 261 -9.81 -15.42 -18.14
C TRP A 261 -8.29 -15.41 -17.96
N ARG A 262 -7.56 -14.86 -18.93
CA ARG A 262 -6.11 -14.69 -18.84
C ARG A 262 -5.76 -13.59 -17.83
N GLU A 263 -6.45 -12.45 -17.88
CA GLU A 263 -6.31 -11.35 -16.90
C GLU A 263 -6.60 -11.85 -15.49
N LEU A 264 -7.68 -12.62 -15.30
CA LEU A 264 -8.01 -13.26 -14.02
C LEU A 264 -6.91 -14.25 -13.58
N THR A 265 -6.39 -15.07 -14.49
CA THR A 265 -5.32 -16.03 -14.17
C THR A 265 -4.02 -15.31 -13.76
N ASP A 266 -3.66 -14.24 -14.46
CA ASP A 266 -2.43 -13.46 -14.21
C ASP A 266 -2.47 -12.72 -12.87
N TRP A 267 -3.66 -12.54 -12.28
CA TRP A 267 -3.79 -11.99 -10.94
C TRP A 267 -3.29 -12.94 -9.85
N PHE A 268 -3.47 -14.26 -10.02
CA PHE A 268 -3.25 -15.27 -8.97
C PHE A 268 -2.16 -16.30 -9.29
N VAL A 269 -1.76 -16.48 -10.55
CA VAL A 269 -0.82 -17.54 -10.96
C VAL A 269 0.49 -16.93 -11.46
N ASP A 270 1.59 -17.33 -10.83
CA ASP A 270 2.93 -16.92 -11.23
C ASP A 270 3.34 -17.56 -12.57
N ARG A 271 4.11 -16.83 -13.37
CA ARG A 271 4.74 -17.35 -14.60
C ARG A 271 6.26 -17.17 -14.52
N PRO A 272 7.04 -18.00 -15.24
CA PRO A 272 8.48 -17.80 -15.32
C PRO A 272 8.83 -16.37 -15.73
N GLY A 273 9.55 -15.66 -14.86
CA GLY A 273 9.96 -14.25 -15.07
C GLY A 273 8.85 -13.20 -14.90
N ARG A 274 7.63 -13.58 -14.51
CA ARG A 274 6.52 -12.65 -14.28
C ARG A 274 5.69 -13.09 -13.06
N PRO A 275 5.92 -12.50 -11.88
CA PRO A 275 5.10 -12.81 -10.70
C PRO A 275 3.64 -12.41 -10.95
N SER A 276 2.73 -13.14 -10.31
CA SER A 276 1.31 -12.76 -10.26
C SER A 276 1.14 -11.40 -9.60
N GLN A 277 0.01 -10.74 -9.87
CA GLN A 277 -0.26 -9.46 -9.25
C GLN A 277 -0.31 -9.58 -7.72
N VAL A 278 -0.92 -10.65 -7.20
CA VAL A 278 -0.93 -10.92 -5.76
C VAL A 278 0.48 -11.10 -5.18
N THR A 279 1.36 -11.87 -5.83
CA THR A 279 2.76 -12.06 -5.38
C THR A 279 3.53 -10.74 -5.40
N ALA A 280 3.48 -10.01 -6.52
CA ALA A 280 4.17 -8.73 -6.67
C ALA A 280 3.73 -7.72 -5.60
N LEU A 281 2.43 -7.74 -5.30
CA LEU A 281 1.82 -6.85 -4.33
C LEU A 281 2.19 -7.21 -2.91
N ARG A 282 2.17 -8.50 -2.55
CA ARG A 282 2.67 -9.02 -1.27
C ARG A 282 4.11 -8.58 -1.03
N ASP A 283 4.98 -8.78 -2.02
CA ASP A 283 6.40 -8.43 -1.89
C ASP A 283 6.59 -6.92 -1.74
N ALA A 284 5.80 -6.11 -2.45
CA ALA A 284 5.78 -4.65 -2.26
C ALA A 284 5.28 -4.25 -0.87
N THR A 285 4.27 -4.95 -0.33
CA THR A 285 3.75 -4.77 1.03
C THR A 285 4.84 -5.02 2.06
N ALA A 286 5.51 -6.18 1.98
CA ALA A 286 6.53 -6.57 2.94
C ALA A 286 7.67 -5.54 2.99
N ARG A 287 8.10 -5.05 1.83
CA ARG A 287 9.09 -3.95 1.74
C ARG A 287 8.56 -2.65 2.34
N ALA A 288 7.32 -2.28 2.03
CA ALA A 288 6.69 -1.07 2.54
C ALA A 288 6.58 -1.09 4.08
N ILE A 289 6.10 -2.19 4.66
CA ILE A 289 6.03 -2.40 6.11
C ILE A 289 7.42 -2.31 6.72
N GLY A 290 8.42 -2.98 6.15
CA GLY A 290 9.80 -2.95 6.67
C GLY A 290 10.37 -1.52 6.71
N SER A 291 10.16 -0.76 5.64
CA SER A 291 10.56 0.65 5.57
C SER A 291 9.84 1.52 6.60
N LEU A 292 8.53 1.30 6.78
CA LEU A 292 7.70 2.02 7.73
C LEU A 292 8.08 1.69 9.18
N LEU A 293 8.25 0.42 9.53
CA LEU A 293 8.72 0.00 10.85
C LEU A 293 10.10 0.57 11.16
N ALA A 294 11.00 0.62 10.17
CA ALA A 294 12.28 1.28 10.31
C ALA A 294 12.11 2.79 10.55
N SER A 295 11.18 3.46 9.87
CA SER A 295 10.86 4.88 10.09
C SER A 295 10.24 5.14 11.46
N VAL A 296 9.31 4.31 11.91
CA VAL A 296 8.69 4.41 13.24
C VAL A 296 9.74 4.15 14.32
N LYS A 297 10.54 3.08 14.20
CA LYS A 297 11.64 2.80 15.12
C LYS A 297 12.60 3.98 15.22
N ARG A 298 13.01 4.56 14.09
CA ARG A 298 13.82 5.79 14.06
C ARG A 298 13.15 6.96 14.78
N ALA A 299 11.84 7.15 14.61
CA ALA A 299 11.10 8.23 15.27
C ALA A 299 10.93 8.00 16.79
N THR A 300 10.80 6.75 17.24
CA THR A 300 10.54 6.40 18.65
C THR A 300 11.80 6.17 19.48
N SER A 301 12.96 5.91 18.86
CA SER A 301 14.23 5.60 19.56
C SER A 301 14.90 6.79 20.26
N GLY A 302 14.15 7.81 20.68
CA GLY A 302 14.62 8.91 21.54
C GLY A 302 15.56 9.93 20.90
N GLY A 303 16.16 9.62 19.75
CA GLY A 303 16.84 10.57 18.90
C GLY A 303 15.88 11.14 17.86
N GLY A 304 15.03 12.09 18.25
CA GLY A 304 14.19 12.80 17.29
C GLY A 304 15.03 13.33 16.12
N LEU A 305 14.54 13.21 14.89
CA LEU A 305 15.10 13.95 13.77
C LEU A 305 15.07 15.43 14.15
N LEU A 306 16.24 16.09 14.14
CA LEU A 306 16.28 17.54 14.14
C LEU A 306 15.41 18.00 12.96
N PRO A 307 14.42 18.89 13.18
CA PRO A 307 13.55 19.34 12.12
C PRO A 307 14.42 19.81 10.95
N GLY A 308 14.05 19.50 9.71
CA GLY A 308 14.78 20.04 8.57
C GLY A 308 14.88 21.57 8.69
N ARG A 309 15.96 22.18 8.18
CA ARG A 309 16.25 23.62 8.35
C ARG A 309 15.05 24.52 8.08
N ARG A 310 14.21 24.17 7.10
CA ARG A 310 12.96 24.87 6.79
C ARG A 310 11.95 24.82 7.94
N ALA A 311 11.74 23.66 8.56
CA ALA A 311 10.82 23.48 9.68
C ALA A 311 11.29 24.26 10.93
N GLU A 312 12.60 24.28 11.20
CA GLU A 312 13.17 25.10 12.28
C GLU A 312 12.93 26.59 12.04
N LEU A 313 13.14 27.07 10.80
CA LEU A 313 12.92 28.46 10.44
C LEU A 313 11.44 28.85 10.49
N LEU A 314 10.53 27.96 10.08
CA LEU A 314 9.09 28.19 10.22
C LEU A 314 8.65 28.21 11.69
N LYS A 315 9.21 27.34 12.52
CA LYS A 315 8.97 27.36 13.97
C LYS A 315 9.46 28.65 14.61
N LEU A 316 10.67 29.10 14.23
CA LEU A 316 11.21 30.39 14.66
C LEU A 316 10.33 31.55 14.18
N ALA A 317 9.87 31.53 12.93
CA ALA A 317 8.96 32.55 12.39
C ALA A 317 7.63 32.59 13.14
N ALA A 318 7.05 31.43 13.48
CA ALA A 318 5.82 31.35 14.28
C ALA A 318 6.02 31.92 15.70
N TRP A 319 7.19 31.72 16.30
CA TRP A 319 7.53 32.34 17.58
C TRP A 319 7.69 33.86 17.50
N PHE A 320 8.24 34.37 16.40
CA PHE A 320 8.27 35.81 16.14
C PHE A 320 6.87 36.40 15.90
N ASP A 321 6.01 35.69 15.18
CA ASP A 321 4.65 36.12 14.85
C ASP A 321 3.74 36.19 16.10
N GLY A 322 3.87 35.21 16.99
CA GLY A 322 3.07 35.13 18.23
C GLY A 322 3.67 35.84 19.46
N GLY A 323 4.89 36.38 19.37
CA GLY A 323 5.63 36.95 20.50
C GLY A 323 5.41 38.46 20.69
N THR A 324 5.65 38.95 21.91
CA THR A 324 5.74 40.40 22.17
C THR A 324 7.03 41.00 21.59
N ARG A 325 7.13 42.33 21.54
CA ARG A 325 8.34 43.03 21.08
C ARG A 325 9.56 42.64 21.91
N GLU A 326 9.41 42.53 23.22
CA GLU A 326 10.47 42.16 24.15
C GLU A 326 10.92 40.70 23.89
N GLN A 327 9.97 39.78 23.73
CA GLN A 327 10.24 38.39 23.37
C GLN A 327 10.91 38.26 22.00
N ALA A 328 10.53 39.09 21.02
CA ALA A 328 11.16 39.11 19.71
C ALA A 328 12.63 39.54 19.80
N HIS A 329 12.97 40.53 20.64
CA HIS A 329 14.36 40.91 20.88
C HIS A 329 15.18 39.79 21.55
N GLU A 330 14.59 39.11 22.54
CA GLU A 330 15.22 37.96 23.20
C GLU A 330 15.43 36.78 22.24
N LEU A 331 14.41 36.45 21.43
CA LEU A 331 14.49 35.42 20.39
C LEU A 331 15.53 35.76 19.32
N TYR A 332 15.61 37.02 18.90
CA TYR A 332 16.60 37.47 17.92
C TYR A 332 18.02 37.34 18.47
N ALA A 333 18.24 37.79 19.71
CA ALA A 333 19.52 37.62 20.39
C ALA A 333 19.88 36.12 20.50
N ALA A 334 18.97 35.27 20.97
CA ALA A 334 19.19 33.84 21.12
C ALA A 334 19.50 33.12 19.80
N ALA A 335 18.77 33.42 18.73
CA ALA A 335 18.88 32.72 17.44
C ALA A 335 20.05 33.23 16.56
N PHE A 336 20.39 34.51 16.65
CA PHE A 336 21.34 35.18 15.75
C PHE A 336 22.54 35.82 16.47
N GLY A 337 22.60 35.71 17.80
CA GLY A 337 23.70 36.22 18.60
C GLY A 337 25.02 35.51 18.31
N LEU A 338 26.13 36.23 18.53
CA LEU A 338 27.49 35.73 18.34
C LEU A 338 27.98 34.90 19.55
N TYR A 339 27.15 33.98 20.03
CA TYR A 339 27.54 33.09 21.12
C TYR A 339 28.51 32.02 20.62
N GLY A 340 29.44 31.62 21.49
CA GLY A 340 30.33 30.50 21.20
C GLY A 340 29.54 29.19 21.16
N ALA A 341 29.33 28.62 19.98
CA ALA A 341 28.80 27.27 19.82
C ALA A 341 29.96 26.28 19.65
N ARG A 342 30.12 25.34 20.59
CA ARG A 342 31.02 24.19 20.41
C ARG A 342 30.27 23.12 19.64
N HIS A 343 30.65 22.88 18.40
CA HIS A 343 30.11 21.77 17.61
C HIS A 343 30.91 20.50 17.91
N LEU A 344 30.27 19.49 18.50
CA LEU A 344 30.83 18.15 18.59
C LEU A 344 30.69 17.51 17.20
N SER A 345 31.83 17.22 16.56
CA SER A 345 31.86 16.45 15.31
C SER A 345 32.25 15.01 15.64
N PRO A 346 31.76 14.01 14.90
CA PRO A 346 32.22 12.63 15.05
C PRO A 346 33.73 12.53 14.79
N ALA A 347 34.35 11.52 15.39
CA ALA A 347 35.78 11.25 15.24
C ALA A 347 36.15 11.06 13.74
N PRO A 348 37.37 11.45 13.32
CA PRO A 348 37.84 11.21 11.97
C PRO A 348 37.86 9.71 11.63
N GLU A 349 37.76 9.40 10.34
CA GLU A 349 37.57 8.05 9.78
C GLU A 349 38.68 7.04 10.12
N HIS A 350 39.85 7.55 10.52
CA HIS A 350 40.94 6.74 11.06
C HIS A 350 41.34 7.34 12.39
N ASP A 351 40.97 6.63 13.47
CA ASP A 351 41.58 6.85 14.77
C ASP A 351 43.07 6.52 14.63
N ARG A 352 43.92 7.55 14.57
CA ARG A 352 45.38 7.38 14.58
C ARG A 352 45.91 7.35 16.01
N ASP A 353 45.03 7.21 16.99
CA ASP A 353 45.40 7.23 18.39
C ASP A 353 46.15 5.94 18.74
N ASP A 354 47.39 6.11 19.16
CA ASP A 354 48.20 5.09 19.83
C ASP A 354 47.88 5.14 21.32
N GLU A 355 47.44 4.01 21.90
CA GLU A 355 47.15 3.83 23.33
C GLU A 355 48.28 4.27 24.27
N ARG A 356 49.51 4.37 23.75
CA ARG A 356 50.70 4.82 24.50
C ARG A 356 50.91 6.32 24.50
N THR A 357 50.15 7.08 23.73
CA THR A 357 50.30 8.54 23.66
C THR A 357 49.39 9.20 24.69
N PRO A 358 49.94 9.95 25.67
CA PRO A 358 49.13 10.72 26.61
C PRO A 358 48.22 11.70 25.85
N TRP A 359 46.96 11.83 26.26
CA TRP A 359 45.95 12.66 25.59
C TRP A 359 46.42 14.07 25.22
N ALA A 360 47.20 14.73 26.09
CA ALA A 360 47.73 16.07 25.85
C ALA A 360 48.80 16.14 24.73
N ALA A 361 49.40 15.01 24.36
CA ALA A 361 50.39 14.88 23.29
C ALA A 361 49.82 14.16 22.05
N GLY A 362 48.52 13.85 22.06
CA GLY A 362 47.83 13.25 20.92
C GLY A 362 47.70 14.20 19.73
N PRO A 363 47.33 13.68 18.55
CA PRO A 363 47.16 14.49 17.35
C PRO A 363 46.08 15.57 17.56
N ALA A 364 46.47 16.84 17.39
CA ALA A 364 45.54 17.96 17.47
C ALA A 364 44.73 18.09 16.17
N VAL A 365 43.41 18.24 16.30
CA VAL A 365 42.53 18.54 15.17
C VAL A 365 42.44 20.04 14.98
N ASP A 366 42.84 20.52 13.80
CA ASP A 366 42.66 21.92 13.43
C ASP A 366 41.17 22.26 13.31
N VAL A 367 40.67 23.09 14.24
CA VAL A 367 39.31 23.62 14.18
C VAL A 367 39.34 24.96 13.43
N PRO A 368 38.81 25.05 12.20
CA PRO A 368 38.83 26.29 11.45
C PRO A 368 37.94 27.33 12.15
N VAL A 369 38.54 28.42 12.61
CA VAL A 369 37.82 29.53 13.23
C VAL A 369 37.34 30.47 12.12
N SER A 370 36.07 30.35 11.74
CA SER A 370 35.44 31.25 10.77
C SER A 370 35.12 32.60 11.41
N VAL A 371 36.09 33.52 11.49
CA VAL A 371 35.79 34.93 11.74
C VAL A 371 35.42 35.58 10.42
N ARG A 372 34.37 36.40 10.41
CA ARG A 372 33.83 37.13 9.24
C ARG A 372 34.89 37.95 8.46
N SER A 373 36.09 38.15 9.03
CA SER A 373 37.21 38.89 8.44
C SER A 373 38.20 38.08 7.59
N ARG A 374 38.21 36.73 7.66
CA ARG A 374 39.23 35.91 6.95
C ARG A 374 38.77 35.27 5.64
N SER A 375 37.50 35.40 5.26
CA SER A 375 36.95 34.82 4.01
C SER A 375 37.28 33.33 3.80
N ASP A 376 37.57 32.58 4.86
CA ASP A 376 37.70 31.14 4.74
C ASP A 376 36.30 30.51 4.75
N ARG A 377 35.93 29.93 3.62
CA ARG A 377 34.66 29.22 3.38
C ARG A 377 34.87 27.70 3.46
N SER A 378 35.96 27.23 4.06
CA SER A 378 36.17 25.82 4.32
C SER A 378 34.93 25.23 4.99
N ALA A 379 34.38 24.18 4.38
CA ALA A 379 33.17 23.55 4.88
C ALA A 379 33.47 23.03 6.28
N ARG A 380 32.72 23.52 7.28
CA ARG A 380 32.70 22.91 8.62
C ARG A 380 32.51 21.41 8.45
N GLY A 381 33.39 20.64 9.10
CA GLY A 381 33.46 19.18 8.99
C GLY A 381 32.11 18.58 8.64
N ARG A 382 32.00 18.07 7.41
CA ARG A 382 30.75 17.47 6.96
C ARG A 382 30.51 16.26 7.85
N THR A 383 29.26 16.03 8.25
CA THR A 383 28.87 14.69 8.66
C THR A 383 29.31 13.72 7.55
N SER A 384 29.91 12.60 7.92
CA SER A 384 30.39 11.61 6.98
C SER A 384 29.30 11.36 5.94
N ARG A 385 29.63 11.57 4.67
CA ARG A 385 28.77 11.08 3.60
C ARG A 385 28.84 9.56 3.74
N ILE A 386 27.71 8.92 4.00
CA ILE A 386 27.58 7.50 3.69
C ILE A 386 27.78 7.44 2.18
N LEU A 387 28.97 7.02 1.76
CA LEU A 387 29.25 6.78 0.36
C LEU A 387 28.43 5.56 -0.02
N ASP A 388 27.70 5.67 -1.13
CA ASP A 388 27.09 4.50 -1.75
C ASP A 388 28.25 3.63 -2.28
N ASP A 389 28.62 2.61 -1.50
CA ASP A 389 29.66 1.65 -1.82
C ASP A 389 29.00 0.30 -2.12
N PRO A 390 28.59 0.08 -3.38
CA PRO A 390 27.89 -1.14 -3.76
C PRO A 390 28.78 -2.38 -3.61
N MET A 391 30.10 -2.24 -3.56
CA MET A 391 31.02 -3.35 -3.43
C MET A 391 31.16 -3.80 -1.98
N THR A 392 31.26 -2.84 -1.05
CA THR A 392 31.20 -3.14 0.39
C THR A 392 29.82 -3.64 0.80
N GLU A 393 28.72 -3.08 0.25
CA GLU A 393 27.37 -3.60 0.48
C GLU A 393 27.24 -5.06 0.04
N GLN A 394 27.72 -5.39 -1.16
CA GLN A 394 27.73 -6.77 -1.65
C GLN A 394 28.58 -7.70 -0.78
N SER A 395 29.74 -7.24 -0.31
CA SER A 395 30.59 -8.02 0.61
C SER A 395 29.87 -8.29 1.94
N LEU A 396 29.27 -7.26 2.54
CA LEU A 396 28.51 -7.39 3.79
C LEU A 396 27.28 -8.28 3.63
N LEU A 397 26.59 -8.21 2.50
CA LEU A 397 25.47 -9.11 2.18
C LEU A 397 25.95 -10.56 2.00
N ALA A 398 27.11 -10.78 1.38
CA ALA A 398 27.70 -12.10 1.24
C ALA A 398 28.16 -12.66 2.60
N GLU A 399 28.80 -11.84 3.44
CA GLU A 399 29.18 -12.20 4.81
C GLU A 399 27.95 -12.53 5.66
N ALA A 400 26.87 -11.74 5.56
CA ALA A 400 25.62 -12.01 6.27
C ALA A 400 24.98 -13.33 5.82
N ARG A 401 24.99 -13.64 4.52
CA ARG A 401 24.52 -14.94 4.01
C ARG A 401 25.35 -16.09 4.53
N HIS A 402 26.68 -15.98 4.50
CA HIS A 402 27.56 -17.01 5.03
C HIS A 402 27.42 -17.19 6.55
N ALA A 403 27.20 -16.11 7.30
CA ALA A 403 26.90 -16.19 8.72
C ALA A 403 25.55 -16.89 8.98
N ASP A 404 24.54 -16.58 8.16
CA ASP A 404 23.22 -17.20 8.24
C ASP A 404 23.24 -18.70 7.87
N GLU A 405 24.01 -19.09 6.86
CA GLU A 405 24.25 -20.48 6.46
C GLU A 405 24.94 -21.27 7.58
N ARG A 406 26.01 -20.71 8.17
CA ARG A 406 26.70 -21.33 9.32
C ARG A 406 25.79 -21.49 10.54
N ARG A 407 25.00 -20.45 10.85
CA ARG A 407 24.03 -20.50 11.93
C ARG A 407 22.93 -21.53 11.65
N ALA A 408 22.47 -21.65 10.40
CA ALA A 408 21.51 -22.68 10.00
C ALA A 408 22.08 -24.09 10.15
N ALA A 409 23.32 -24.33 9.73
CA ALA A 409 23.99 -25.62 9.93
C ALA A 409 24.13 -25.96 11.42
N SER A 410 24.51 -24.99 12.25
CA SER A 410 24.62 -25.15 13.71
C SER A 410 23.27 -25.49 14.37
N VAL A 411 22.18 -24.82 13.96
CA VAL A 411 20.82 -25.13 14.46
C VAL A 411 20.35 -26.51 13.98
N ALA A 412 20.64 -26.88 12.74
CA ALA A 412 20.30 -28.22 12.22
C ALA A 412 21.07 -29.33 12.96
N GLU A 413 22.34 -29.10 13.30
CA GLU A 413 23.15 -29.99 14.11
C GLU A 413 22.53 -30.17 15.52
N LEU A 414 22.15 -29.06 16.17
CA LEU A 414 21.48 -29.11 17.48
C LEU A 414 20.15 -29.86 17.42
N ALA A 415 19.34 -29.62 16.39
CA ALA A 415 18.06 -30.31 16.20
C ALA A 415 18.26 -31.83 15.97
N ALA A 416 19.30 -32.21 15.23
CA ALA A 416 19.64 -33.62 15.02
C ALA A 416 20.17 -34.29 16.31
N ALA A 417 20.91 -33.54 17.14
CA ALA A 417 21.44 -34.00 18.41
C ALA A 417 20.40 -34.02 19.55
N ALA A 418 19.29 -33.28 19.41
CA ALA A 418 18.27 -33.08 20.45
C ALA A 418 17.82 -34.37 21.17
N PRO A 419 17.53 -35.50 20.48
CA PRO A 419 17.08 -36.72 21.16
C PRO A 419 18.14 -37.39 22.04
N ARG A 420 19.43 -37.14 21.79
CA ARG A 420 20.57 -37.79 22.45
C ARG A 420 21.70 -36.80 22.75
N LEU A 421 21.35 -35.61 23.25
CA LEU A 421 22.28 -34.50 23.43
C LEU A 421 23.50 -34.84 24.31
N ALA A 422 23.32 -35.66 25.35
CA ALA A 422 24.39 -36.07 26.26
C ALA A 422 25.41 -37.05 25.63
N GLU A 423 25.03 -37.70 24.53
CA GLU A 423 25.87 -38.65 23.79
C GLU A 423 26.49 -38.04 22.54
N ALA A 424 25.93 -36.92 22.04
CA ALA A 424 26.44 -36.23 20.86
C ALA A 424 27.67 -35.37 21.19
N GLU A 425 28.59 -35.28 20.24
CA GLU A 425 29.70 -34.32 20.26
C GLU A 425 29.36 -33.19 19.29
N LEU A 426 29.12 -31.99 19.84
CA LEU A 426 28.72 -30.81 19.08
C LEU A 426 29.93 -30.08 18.48
N SER A 427 29.74 -29.36 17.38
CA SER A 427 30.68 -28.37 16.90
C SER A 427 30.76 -27.16 17.85
N GLY A 428 31.87 -26.43 17.81
CA GLY A 428 32.04 -25.21 18.59
C GLY A 428 31.00 -24.12 18.25
N GLU A 429 30.60 -24.01 16.97
CA GLU A 429 29.56 -23.06 16.55
C GLU A 429 28.17 -23.48 17.05
N ALA A 430 27.85 -24.78 17.01
CA ALA A 430 26.62 -25.32 17.60
C ALA A 430 26.56 -25.12 19.12
N LEU A 431 27.66 -25.32 19.83
CA LEU A 431 27.74 -24.98 21.26
C LEU A 431 27.52 -23.48 21.50
N GLY A 432 28.07 -22.61 20.64
CA GLY A 432 27.85 -21.17 20.70
C GLY A 432 26.37 -20.79 20.61
N VAL A 433 25.65 -21.34 19.62
CA VAL A 433 24.20 -21.14 19.46
C VAL A 433 23.42 -21.68 20.67
N LEU A 434 23.79 -22.85 21.19
CA LEU A 434 23.18 -23.40 22.39
C LEU A 434 23.38 -22.49 23.61
N CYS A 435 24.57 -21.94 23.81
CA CYS A 435 24.88 -20.99 24.89
C CYS A 435 24.09 -19.68 24.78
N GLU A 436 23.87 -19.17 23.56
CA GLU A 436 23.02 -18.00 23.34
C GLU A 436 21.57 -18.28 23.77
N LEU A 437 21.00 -19.40 23.31
CA LEU A 437 19.63 -19.80 23.68
C LEU A 437 19.51 -20.11 25.17
N LEU A 438 20.51 -20.77 25.76
CA LEU A 438 20.60 -21.00 27.20
C LEU A 438 20.60 -19.70 27.99
N THR A 439 21.38 -18.71 27.56
CA THR A 439 21.44 -17.40 28.23
C THR A 439 20.07 -16.72 28.20
N LEU A 440 19.37 -16.76 27.07
CA LEU A 440 18.02 -16.22 26.95
C LEU A 440 16.99 -16.99 27.79
N ALA A 441 17.07 -18.32 27.81
CA ALA A 441 16.20 -19.17 28.63
C ALA A 441 16.42 -18.90 30.12
N MET A 442 17.67 -18.70 30.53
CA MET A 442 18.01 -18.37 31.91
C MET A 442 17.59 -16.97 32.31
N ALA A 443 17.67 -15.99 31.41
CA ALA A 443 17.28 -14.60 31.67
C ALA A 443 15.77 -14.44 31.93
N GLN A 444 14.94 -15.40 31.51
CA GLN A 444 13.49 -15.39 31.75
C GLN A 444 13.09 -15.97 33.11
N ARG A 445 14.05 -16.46 33.91
CA ARG A 445 13.78 -17.11 35.20
C ARG A 445 13.80 -16.09 36.32
N ASP A 446 12.80 -16.11 37.19
CA ASP A 446 12.76 -15.29 38.40
C ASP A 446 13.67 -15.87 39.50
N SER A 447 13.87 -17.19 39.52
CA SER A 447 14.77 -17.88 40.45
C SER A 447 15.49 -19.08 39.83
N ALA A 448 16.51 -19.59 40.52
CA ALA A 448 17.31 -20.74 40.09
C ALA A 448 16.56 -22.09 40.09
N VAL A 449 15.32 -22.13 40.59
CA VAL A 449 14.47 -23.33 40.58
C VAL A 449 13.37 -23.27 39.51
N ASP A 450 13.10 -22.08 38.96
CA ASP A 450 12.07 -21.92 37.94
C ASP A 450 12.54 -22.44 36.58
N PRO A 451 11.65 -23.02 35.78
CA PRO A 451 11.96 -23.40 34.41
C PRO A 451 12.15 -22.15 33.54
N GLY A 452 13.03 -22.26 32.54
CA GLY A 452 13.27 -21.19 31.57
C GLY A 452 13.25 -21.75 30.16
N SER A 453 12.69 -21.01 29.20
CA SER A 453 12.62 -21.45 27.80
C SER A 453 12.90 -20.32 26.83
N ALA A 454 13.65 -20.59 25.77
CA ALA A 454 13.90 -19.64 24.69
C ALA A 454 13.94 -20.37 23.35
N ALA A 455 13.44 -19.71 22.31
CA ALA A 455 13.41 -20.26 20.95
C ALA A 455 14.14 -19.34 19.97
N ASP A 456 14.81 -19.94 18.99
CA ASP A 456 15.30 -19.21 17.81
C ASP A 456 14.08 -18.71 17.02
N PRO A 457 13.87 -17.39 16.88
CA PRO A 457 12.68 -16.83 16.25
C PRO A 457 12.60 -17.09 14.73
N VAL A 458 13.71 -17.47 14.10
CA VAL A 458 13.80 -17.71 12.66
C VAL A 458 13.69 -19.19 12.35
N ARG A 459 14.34 -20.05 13.15
CA ARG A 459 14.52 -21.47 12.85
C ARG A 459 13.73 -22.41 13.76
N GLY A 460 13.12 -21.89 14.82
CA GLY A 460 12.15 -22.62 15.65
C GLY A 460 12.73 -23.58 16.68
N LEU A 461 14.06 -23.76 16.75
CA LEU A 461 14.71 -24.57 17.79
C LEU A 461 14.47 -23.93 19.15
N ARG A 462 13.86 -24.67 20.07
CA ARG A 462 13.63 -24.24 21.44
C ARG A 462 14.55 -24.98 22.40
N VAL A 463 15.05 -24.23 23.39
CA VAL A 463 15.82 -24.75 24.52
C VAL A 463 14.99 -24.50 25.77
N THR A 464 14.74 -25.57 26.52
CA THR A 464 14.07 -25.52 27.82
C THR A 464 14.99 -26.05 28.90
N VAL A 465 15.17 -25.27 29.96
CA VAL A 465 15.97 -25.60 31.14
C VAL A 465 15.01 -25.83 32.31
N GLU A 466 15.12 -27.00 32.95
CA GLU A 466 14.35 -27.35 34.14
C GLU A 466 15.30 -27.63 35.30
N HIS A 467 14.92 -27.20 36.51
CA HIS A 467 15.70 -27.48 37.71
C HIS A 467 15.45 -28.91 38.20
N VAL A 468 16.53 -29.67 38.39
CA VAL A 468 16.49 -31.02 38.98
C VAL A 468 17.69 -31.17 39.91
N ALA A 469 17.43 -31.05 41.21
CA ALA A 469 18.46 -31.15 42.24
C ALA A 469 19.26 -32.47 42.15
N GLY A 470 20.58 -32.38 42.21
CA GLY A 470 21.49 -33.53 42.15
C GLY A 470 21.73 -34.08 40.73
N ARG A 471 21.16 -33.45 39.69
CA ARG A 471 21.36 -33.84 38.29
C ARG A 471 22.27 -32.85 37.58
N ALA A 472 23.22 -33.35 36.79
CA ALA A 472 24.07 -32.52 35.94
C ALA A 472 23.87 -32.87 34.47
N ALA A 473 23.52 -31.90 33.64
CA ALA A 473 23.51 -32.06 32.19
C ALA A 473 24.90 -31.77 31.64
N VAL A 474 25.51 -32.76 31.00
CA VAL A 474 26.85 -32.66 30.41
C VAL A 474 26.72 -32.65 28.89
N ILE A 475 27.19 -31.58 28.26
CA ILE A 475 27.17 -31.39 26.81
C ILE A 475 28.61 -31.35 26.32
N ARG A 476 28.96 -32.23 25.39
CA ARG A 476 30.32 -32.31 24.82
C ARG A 476 30.36 -31.55 23.50
N SER A 477 31.46 -30.82 23.28
CA SER A 477 31.75 -30.20 22.00
C SER A 477 33.23 -30.30 21.65
N THR A 478 33.55 -30.07 20.38
CA THR A 478 34.94 -29.95 19.90
C THR A 478 35.69 -28.77 20.51
N ALA A 479 34.99 -27.80 21.11
CA ALA A 479 35.55 -26.64 21.80
C ALA A 479 35.67 -26.82 23.34
N GLY A 480 35.13 -27.92 23.90
CA GLY A 480 35.13 -28.19 25.33
C GLY A 480 33.83 -28.81 25.85
N THR A 481 33.74 -29.01 27.17
CA THR A 481 32.57 -29.61 27.83
C THR A 481 31.81 -28.57 28.65
N LEU A 482 30.52 -28.40 28.39
CA LEU A 482 29.61 -27.57 29.19
C LEU A 482 28.89 -28.47 30.20
N THR A 483 28.98 -28.13 31.49
CA THR A 483 28.26 -28.82 32.57
C THR A 483 27.27 -27.86 33.22
N LEU A 484 25.98 -28.21 33.19
CA LEU A 484 24.93 -27.48 33.89
C LEU A 484 24.56 -28.28 35.14
N HIS A 485 24.81 -27.70 36.33
CA HIS A 485 24.47 -28.31 37.61
C HIS A 485 23.01 -28.06 37.99
N ASP A 486 22.44 -29.03 38.73
CA ASP A 486 21.06 -29.04 39.20
C ASP A 486 20.02 -28.72 38.12
N SER A 487 20.30 -29.15 36.89
CA SER A 487 19.51 -28.78 35.71
C SER A 487 19.41 -29.91 34.69
N THR A 488 18.28 -29.98 34.00
CA THR A 488 18.10 -30.77 32.78
C THR A 488 17.78 -29.86 31.60
N LEU A 489 18.22 -30.27 30.42
CA LEU A 489 18.04 -29.52 29.18
C LEU A 489 17.23 -30.34 28.18
N VAL A 490 16.20 -29.72 27.61
CA VAL A 490 15.38 -30.28 26.53
C VAL A 490 15.49 -29.36 25.32
N LEU A 491 15.68 -29.95 24.15
CA LEU A 491 15.69 -29.30 22.85
C LEU A 491 14.47 -29.80 22.06
N ASP A 492 13.63 -28.87 21.58
CA ASP A 492 12.39 -29.17 20.83
C ASP A 492 12.25 -28.36 19.54
#